data_AF-A0A522UQ28-F1
#
_entry.id   AF-A0A522UQ28-F1
#
_cell.length_a   1.000
_cell.length_b   1.000
_cell.length_c   1.000
_cell.angle_alpha   90.00
_cell.angle_beta   90.00
_cell.angle_gamma   90.00
#
_symmetry.space_group_name_H-M   'P 1'
#
loop_
_entity.id
_entity.type
_entity.pdbx_description
1 polymer ?
#
loop_
_entity_poly.entity_id
_entity_poly.type
_entity_poly.pdbx_seq_one_letter_code
_entity_poly.pdbx_strand_id
1 'polypeptide(L)' 'MAEDLDNIDAFEAKETSHKLPIGWLVLFWGLILWGVYYFVTYSPAISGWTQEKAYQESIKK' A
#
# COMPACT_ATOMS: atom_id res chain seq x y z
N MET A 1 10.51 7.18 40.20
CA MET A 1 11.49 7.18 39.09
C MET A 1 11.69 5.80 38.47
N ALA A 2 12.06 4.76 39.23
CA ALA A 2 12.10 3.38 38.70
C ALA A 2 10.68 2.76 38.64
N GLU A 3 9.87 2.95 39.68
CA GLU A 3 8.49 2.44 39.74
C GLU A 3 7.54 3.05 38.69
N ASP A 4 7.82 4.27 38.21
CA ASP A 4 7.03 4.93 37.16
C ASP A 4 7.31 4.35 35.76
N LEU A 5 8.50 3.80 35.55
CA LEU A 5 8.90 3.11 34.31
C LEU A 5 8.36 1.68 34.26
N ASP A 6 8.10 1.06 35.41
CA ASP A 6 7.44 -0.25 35.49
C ASP A 6 5.93 -0.19 35.19
N ASN A 7 5.35 1.02 35.15
CA ASN A 7 3.92 1.25 34.89
C ASN A 7 3.64 1.87 33.52
N ILE A 8 4.49 1.58 32.52
CA ILE A 8 4.27 2.03 31.13
C ILE A 8 2.97 1.45 30.56
N ASP A 9 2.58 0.24 30.99
CA ASP A 9 1.34 -0.43 30.56
C ASP A 9 0.06 0.31 31.00
N ALA A 10 0.10 1.14 32.05
CA ALA A 10 -1.04 1.99 32.42
C ALA A 10 -1.24 3.18 31.48
N PHE A 11 -0.21 3.55 30.71
CA PHE A 11 -0.30 4.60 29.70
C PHE A 11 -0.66 4.05 28.31
N GLU A 12 -0.73 2.73 28.13
CA GLU A 12 -1.12 2.13 26.86
C GLU A 12 -2.65 2.28 26.67
N ALA A 13 -3.04 2.86 25.53
CA ALA A 13 -4.44 2.94 25.12
C ALA A 13 -4.96 1.54 24.71
N LYS A 14 -5.38 0.75 25.71
CA LYS A 14 -5.81 -0.65 25.55
C LYS A 14 -6.89 -0.86 24.50
N GLU A 15 -7.81 0.09 24.36
CA GLU A 15 -8.89 0.09 23.35
C GLU A 15 -8.36 0.05 21.90
N THR A 16 -7.12 0.52 21.67
CA THR A 16 -6.48 0.55 20.35
C THR A 16 -5.30 -0.41 20.21
N SER A 17 -4.97 -1.18 21.26
CA SER A 17 -3.83 -2.11 21.28
C SER A 17 -4.10 -3.40 20.48
N HIS A 18 -5.21 -3.47 19.75
CA HIS A 18 -5.54 -4.63 18.92
C HIS A 18 -4.63 -4.73 17.69
N LYS A 19 -4.15 -5.95 17.43
CA LYS A 19 -3.41 -6.26 16.20
C LYS A 19 -4.31 -6.04 14.98
N LEU A 20 -3.73 -5.49 13.92
CA LEU A 20 -4.42 -5.31 12.65
C LEU A 20 -4.88 -6.67 12.08
N PRO A 21 -6.11 -6.78 11.54
CA PRO A 21 -6.57 -7.99 10.90
C PRO A 21 -5.63 -8.40 9.75
N ILE A 22 -5.30 -9.68 9.67
CA ILE A 22 -4.38 -10.22 8.64
C ILE A 22 -4.89 -9.90 7.23
N GLY A 23 -6.21 -9.98 6.99
CA GLY A 23 -6.80 -9.61 5.71
C GLY A 23 -6.55 -8.15 5.33
N TRP A 24 -6.51 -7.24 6.30
CA TRP A 24 -6.19 -5.84 6.06
C TRP A 24 -4.72 -5.66 5.68
N LEU A 25 -3.82 -6.36 6.38
CA LEU A 25 -2.39 -6.35 6.04
C LEU A 25 -2.13 -6.90 4.63
N VAL A 26 -2.81 -8.00 4.26
CA VAL A 26 -2.71 -8.58 2.91
C VAL A 26 -3.21 -7.58 1.86
N LEU A 27 -4.35 -6.93 2.09
CA LEU A 27 -4.88 -5.91 1.19
C LEU A 27 -3.89 -4.74 1.04
N PHE A 28 -3.37 -4.24 2.15
CA PHE A 28 -2.42 -3.12 2.16
C PHE A 28 -1.17 -3.40 1.34
N TRP A 29 -0.51 -4.54 1.60
CA TRP A 29 0.66 -4.94 0.84
C TRP A 29 0.32 -5.26 -0.62
N GLY A 30 -0.83 -5.88 -0.86
CA GLY A 30 -1.34 -6.12 -2.21
C GLY A 30 -1.50 -4.83 -3.01
N LEU A 31 -2.07 -3.78 -2.42
CA LEU A 31 -2.24 -2.48 -3.05
C LEU A 31 -0.90 -1.78 -3.30
N ILE A 32 0.08 -1.91 -2.40
CA ILE A 32 1.43 -1.39 -2.63
C ILE A 32 2.08 -2.07 -3.83
N LEU A 33 2.09 -3.41 -3.84
CA LEU A 33 2.67 -4.18 -4.95
C LEU A 33 1.95 -3.90 -6.27
N TRP A 34 0.61 -3.80 -6.23
CA TRP A 34 -0.20 -3.43 -7.38
C TRP A 34 0.13 -2.01 -7.87
N GLY A 35 0.29 -1.04 -6.97
CA GLY A 35 0.68 0.33 -7.31
C GLY A 35 2.04 0.40 -8.00
N VAL A 36 3.04 -0.34 -7.49
CA VAL A 36 4.36 -0.44 -8.14
C VAL A 36 4.25 -1.09 -9.51
N TYR A 37 3.52 -2.20 -9.61
CA TYR A 37 3.29 -2.87 -10.89
C TYR A 37 2.61 -1.93 -11.91
N TYR A 38 1.56 -1.22 -11.50
CA TYR A 38 0.86 -0.26 -12.35
C TYR A 38 1.78 0.87 -12.79
N PHE A 39 2.55 1.44 -11.86
CA PHE A 39 3.51 2.52 -12.16
C PHE A 39 4.54 2.09 -13.21
N VAL A 40 5.12 0.89 -13.07
CA VAL A 40 6.08 0.33 -14.02
C VAL A 40 5.42 0.08 -15.38
N THR A 41 4.21 -0.48 -15.38
CA THR A 41 3.51 -0.90 -16.60
C THR A 41 2.99 0.29 -17.41
N TYR A 42 2.53 1.35 -16.75
CA TYR A 42 1.85 2.47 -17.40
C TYR A 42 2.67 3.77 -17.39
N SER A 43 3.93 3.74 -16.94
CA SER A 43 4.85 4.87 -17.09
C SER A 43 5.52 4.87 -18.47
N PRO A 44 5.40 5.97 -19.25
CA PRO A 44 6.04 6.07 -20.57
C PRO A 44 7.56 5.88 -20.54
N ALA A 45 8.22 6.36 -19.49
CA ALA A 45 9.67 6.24 -19.35
C ALA A 45 10.15 4.81 -19.06
N ILE A 46 9.28 3.93 -18.57
CA ILE A 46 9.65 2.57 -18.13
C ILE A 46 9.18 1.54 -19.16
N SER A 47 7.89 1.53 -19.50
CA SER A 47 7.28 0.53 -20.39
C SER A 47 7.11 1.01 -21.83
N GLY A 48 7.31 2.30 -22.10
CA GLY A 48 7.00 2.91 -23.40
C GLY A 48 5.49 3.02 -23.69
N TRP A 49 4.65 2.70 -22.70
CA TRP A 49 3.20 2.84 -22.79
C TRP A 49 2.81 4.32 -22.88
N THR A 50 1.85 4.63 -23.75
CA THR A 50 1.30 5.99 -23.90
C THR A 50 -0.18 5.88 -24.24
N GLN A 51 -0.97 6.86 -23.79
CA GLN A 51 -2.40 6.92 -24.10
C GLN A 51 -2.67 6.99 -25.62
N GLU A 52 -1.85 7.74 -26.37
CA GLU A 52 -1.99 7.86 -27.83
C GLU A 52 -1.84 6.51 -28.53
N LYS A 53 -0.77 5.75 -28.23
CA LYS A 53 -0.58 4.41 -28.80
C LYS A 53 -1.74 3.48 -28.48
N ALA A 54 -2.20 3.49 -27.23
CA ALA A 54 -3.33 2.66 -26.80
C ALA A 54 -4.62 3.03 -27.55
N TYR A 55 -4.86 4.32 -27.78
CA TYR A 55 -6.00 4.79 -28.57
C TYR A 55 -5.89 4.33 -30.04
N GLN A 56 -4.73 4.54 -30.67
CA GLN A 56 -4.47 4.13 -32.05
C GLN A 56 -4.62 2.62 -32.27
N GLU A 57 -4.22 1.80 -31.30
CA GLU A 57 -4.46 0.35 -31.35
C GLU A 57 -5.95 0.01 -31.21
N SER A 58 -6.70 0.73 -30.37
CA SER A 58 -8.12 0.46 -30.15
C SER A 58 -8.99 0.73 -31.39
N ILE A 59 -8.60 1.70 -32.23
CA ILE A 59 -9.33 2.07 -33.45
C ILE A 59 -8.90 1.26 -34.69
N LYS A 60 -7.79 0.52 -34.60
CA LYS A 60 -7.28 -0.38 -35.67
C LYS A 60 -7.91 -1.78 -35.63
N LYS A 61 -8.67 -2.08 -34.58
CA LYS A 61 -9.47 -3.31 -34.46
C LYS A 61 -10.78 -3.17 -35.23
#